data_AF-A0A1X0P0A6-F1
#
_entry.id   AF-A0A1X0P0A6-F1
#
_cell.length_a   1.000
_cell.length_b   1.000
_cell.length_c   1.000
_cell.angle_alpha   90.00
_cell.angle_beta   90.00
_cell.angle_gamma   90.00
#
_symmetry.space_group_name_H-M   'P 1'
#
loop_
_entity.id
_entity.type
_entity.pdbx_description
1 polymer ?
#
loop_
_entity_poly.entity_id
_entity_poly.type
_entity_poly.pdbx_seq_one_letter_code
_entity_poly.pdbx_strand_id
1 'polypeptide(L)'
;MTGNAPAVLPNLSALVGRDVANKLVEAAGGVVALARLSDAALRHLGLCEEAQFQRARHLHAGHLAEAPIFVEFFGADDVRADELRAAKKALAVLARKCCIAAKADLSGGAVTDELGEKEREKLRHTFELLLAEGKVNATDTQALPVPHVFVRGEEIKKKRGGRKEFRKQQAQKDAPSALERAVSHIKMGVSEEEQMQTLMLRSDVRAELLNGVAKPREQRKRQRDEKDDEYDDLMQIRL
;
A
#
# COMPACT_ATOMS: atom_id res chain seq x y z
N MET A 1 33.03 -1.05 31.34
CA MET A 1 33.31 -2.16 30.42
C MET A 1 32.77 -3.43 31.04
N THR A 2 31.47 -3.68 30.89
CA THR A 2 30.83 -4.92 31.36
C THR A 2 30.71 -5.85 30.16
N GLY A 3 31.57 -6.87 30.10
CA GLY A 3 31.43 -7.97 29.17
C GLY A 3 30.15 -8.72 29.49
N ASN A 4 29.05 -8.35 28.83
CA ASN A 4 27.82 -9.12 28.84
C ASN A 4 28.12 -10.43 28.09
N ALA A 5 27.97 -11.57 28.77
CA ALA A 5 28.02 -12.86 28.10
C ALA A 5 27.03 -12.85 26.93
N PRO A 6 27.39 -13.34 25.74
CA PRO A 6 26.47 -13.36 24.60
C PRO A 6 25.24 -14.16 25.02
N ALA A 7 24.07 -13.50 25.05
CA ALA A 7 22.82 -14.21 25.23
C ALA A 7 22.71 -15.21 24.08
N VAL A 8 22.72 -16.49 24.41
CA VAL A 8 22.68 -17.56 23.41
C VAL A 8 21.27 -17.58 22.81
N LEU A 9 21.08 -16.78 21.75
CA LEU A 9 19.87 -16.73 20.93
C LEU A 9 20.16 -17.45 19.62
N PRO A 10 20.07 -18.80 19.59
CA PRO A 10 20.51 -19.57 18.43
C PRO A 10 19.76 -19.17 17.16
N ASN A 11 18.43 -19.00 17.24
CA ASN A 11 17.63 -18.69 16.06
C ASN A 11 17.77 -17.24 15.61
N LEU A 12 17.76 -16.28 16.54
CA LEU A 12 17.94 -14.87 16.17
C LEU A 12 19.34 -14.62 15.59
N SER A 13 20.37 -15.27 16.15
CA SER A 13 21.76 -15.16 15.68
C SER A 13 21.94 -15.77 14.29
N ALA A 14 21.28 -16.89 14.00
CA ALA A 14 21.30 -17.49 12.66
C ALA A 14 20.61 -16.59 11.62
N LEU A 15 19.53 -15.90 12.00
CA LEU A 15 18.74 -15.08 11.08
C LEU A 15 19.39 -13.71 10.77
N VAL A 16 19.90 -13.00 11.80
CA VAL A 16 20.41 -11.61 11.68
C VAL A 16 21.92 -11.51 11.88
N GLY A 17 22.60 -12.62 12.21
CA GLY A 17 24.00 -12.59 12.62
C GLY A 17 24.18 -12.22 14.09
N ARG A 18 25.28 -12.70 14.68
CA ARG A 18 25.57 -12.55 16.12
C ARG A 18 25.71 -11.08 16.54
N ASP A 19 26.41 -10.28 15.75
CA ASP A 19 26.71 -8.89 16.10
C ASP A 19 25.44 -8.05 16.18
N VAL A 20 24.55 -8.18 15.19
CA VAL A 20 23.28 -7.46 15.16
C VAL A 20 22.32 -7.99 16.22
N ALA A 21 22.28 -9.31 16.45
CA ALA A 21 21.49 -9.88 17.53
C ALA A 21 21.90 -9.31 18.90
N ASN A 22 23.21 -9.21 19.17
CA ASN A 22 23.72 -8.62 20.41
C ASN A 22 23.32 -7.13 20.54
N LYS A 23 23.46 -6.34 19.47
CA LYS A 23 23.03 -4.93 19.45
C LYS A 23 21.53 -4.79 19.72
N LEU A 24 20.70 -5.65 19.15
CA LEU A 24 19.26 -5.64 19.37
C LEU A 24 18.89 -5.98 20.82
N VAL A 25 19.56 -6.98 21.41
CA VAL A 25 19.36 -7.36 22.81
C VAL A 25 19.80 -6.23 23.75
N GLU A 26 20.95 -5.62 23.47
CA GLU A 26 21.47 -4.50 24.24
C GLU A 26 20.54 -3.28 24.16
N ALA A 27 20.11 -2.90 22.96
CA ALA A 27 19.19 -1.78 22.74
C ALA A 27 17.80 -2.02 23.35
N ALA A 28 17.32 -3.27 23.38
CA ALA A 28 16.05 -3.62 24.00
C ALA A 28 16.14 -3.75 25.54
N GLY A 29 17.34 -3.83 26.11
CA GLY A 29 17.53 -4.07 27.54
C GLY A 29 17.35 -5.53 27.99
N GLY A 30 17.53 -6.49 27.07
CA GLY A 30 17.51 -7.92 27.35
C GLY A 30 16.54 -8.74 26.47
N VAL A 31 16.68 -10.06 26.54
CA VAL A 31 15.93 -11.01 25.69
C VAL A 31 14.41 -10.96 25.95
N VAL A 32 14.01 -10.87 27.22
CA VAL A 32 12.58 -10.81 27.60
C VAL A 32 11.94 -9.53 27.07
N ALA A 33 12.65 -8.40 27.15
CA ALA A 33 12.18 -7.13 26.63
C ALA A 33 12.08 -7.19 25.10
N LEU A 34 13.11 -7.71 24.42
CA LEU A 34 13.12 -7.89 22.97
C LEU A 34 11.94 -8.74 22.47
N ALA A 35 11.64 -9.86 23.14
CA ALA A 35 10.54 -10.75 22.76
C ALA A 35 9.14 -10.13 22.95
N ARG A 36 9.00 -9.10 23.81
CA ARG A 36 7.73 -8.37 24.02
C ARG A 36 7.48 -7.29 22.97
N LEU A 37 8.51 -6.87 22.24
CA LEU A 37 8.37 -5.82 21.23
C LEU A 37 7.52 -6.28 20.03
N SER A 38 6.84 -5.30 19.43
CA SER A 38 6.21 -5.48 18.12
C SER A 38 7.26 -5.40 17.00
N ASP A 39 6.91 -5.90 15.83
CA ASP A 39 7.72 -5.81 14.61
C ASP A 39 7.97 -4.35 14.20
N ALA A 40 7.01 -3.46 14.41
CA ALA A 40 7.19 -2.03 14.20
C ALA A 40 8.23 -1.45 15.18
N ALA A 41 8.10 -1.73 16.48
CA ALA A 41 9.04 -1.23 17.49
C ALA A 41 10.47 -1.76 17.25
N LEU A 42 10.60 -3.02 16.86
CA LEU A 42 11.89 -3.66 16.59
C LEU A 42 12.63 -3.01 15.40
N ARG A 43 11.92 -2.52 14.37
CA ARG A 43 12.53 -1.72 13.29
C ARG A 43 13.12 -0.41 13.80
N HIS A 44 12.49 0.21 14.78
CA HIS A 44 12.94 1.49 15.32
C HIS A 44 14.07 1.37 16.35
N LEU A 45 14.42 0.15 16.80
CA LEU A 45 15.55 -0.04 17.71
C LEU A 45 16.88 0.36 17.07
N GLY A 46 17.64 1.21 17.77
CA GLY A 46 18.93 1.71 17.31
C GLY A 46 18.84 2.95 16.41
N LEU A 47 17.66 3.54 16.24
CA LEU A 47 17.53 4.86 15.63
C LEU A 47 18.04 5.92 16.64
N CYS A 48 19.19 6.51 16.34
CA CYS A 48 19.70 7.65 17.10
C CYS A 48 19.21 8.96 16.46
N GLU A 49 18.65 9.86 17.27
CA GLU A 49 18.15 11.18 16.85
C GLU A 49 19.29 12.07 16.28
N GLU A 50 20.53 11.86 16.69
CA GLU A 50 21.67 12.73 16.33
C GLU A 50 22.52 12.15 15.17
N ALA A 51 22.56 10.83 14.97
CA ALA A 51 23.30 10.17 13.88
C ALA A 51 22.48 10.06 12.57
N GLN A 52 21.50 10.94 12.40
CA GLN A 52 20.46 10.92 11.36
C GLN A 52 20.94 11.21 9.93
N PHE A 53 22.25 11.32 9.67
CA PHE A 53 22.67 12.09 8.50
C PHE A 53 22.43 11.41 7.14
N GLN A 54 22.43 10.07 6.99
CA GLN A 54 22.23 9.45 5.65
C GLN A 54 21.37 8.16 5.58
N ARG A 55 21.57 7.13 6.41
CA ARG A 55 20.86 5.83 6.24
C ARG A 55 19.49 5.71 6.92
N ALA A 56 19.34 6.25 8.12
CA ALA A 56 18.20 5.97 9.02
C ALA A 56 16.89 6.67 8.62
N ARG A 57 16.97 7.84 7.97
CA ARG A 57 15.78 8.65 7.62
C ARG A 57 14.94 8.06 6.50
N HIS A 58 15.55 7.38 5.53
CA HIS A 58 14.81 6.87 4.38
C HIS A 58 14.15 5.52 4.63
N LEU A 59 14.80 4.61 5.37
CA LEU A 59 14.28 3.26 5.64
C LEU A 59 13.45 3.16 6.93
N HIS A 60 13.65 4.08 7.88
CA HIS A 60 13.11 3.99 9.25
C HIS A 60 13.49 2.66 9.94
N ALA A 61 14.74 2.24 9.77
CA ALA A 61 15.30 1.06 10.41
C ALA A 61 16.61 1.42 11.13
N GLY A 62 16.76 0.98 12.38
CA GLY A 62 18.01 1.08 13.13
C GLY A 62 18.89 -0.13 12.88
N HIS A 63 19.20 -0.91 13.92
CA HIS A 63 20.18 -2.01 13.84
C HIS A 63 19.83 -3.11 12.81
N LEU A 64 18.54 -3.31 12.51
CA LEU A 64 18.14 -4.29 11.49
C LEU A 64 18.67 -4.00 10.09
N ALA A 65 18.96 -2.75 9.75
CA ALA A 65 19.54 -2.40 8.45
C ALA A 65 20.99 -2.89 8.31
N GLU A 66 21.66 -3.20 9.42
CA GLU A 66 23.03 -3.74 9.44
C GLU A 66 23.05 -5.28 9.32
N ALA A 67 21.88 -5.92 9.27
CA ALA A 67 21.79 -7.37 9.16
C ALA A 67 22.49 -7.87 7.88
N PRO A 68 23.31 -8.92 7.93
CA PRO A 68 24.06 -9.41 6.78
C PRO A 68 23.14 -9.86 5.65
N ILE A 69 21.99 -10.48 5.98
CA ILE A 69 20.97 -10.83 4.98
C ILE A 69 20.32 -9.60 4.33
N PHE A 70 20.22 -8.46 5.03
CA PHE A 70 19.68 -7.25 4.42
C PHE A 70 20.73 -6.58 3.54
N VAL A 71 21.96 -6.47 4.05
CA VAL A 71 23.11 -5.90 3.35
C VAL A 71 23.45 -6.68 2.07
N GLU A 72 23.30 -8.01 2.08
CA GLU A 72 23.49 -8.89 0.91
C GLU A 72 22.61 -8.48 -0.29
N PHE A 73 21.38 -8.03 -0.05
CA PHE A 73 20.42 -7.73 -1.12
C PHE A 73 20.27 -6.23 -1.42
N PHE A 74 20.35 -5.36 -0.41
CA PHE A 74 20.08 -3.93 -0.54
C PHE A 74 21.31 -3.04 -0.36
N GLY A 75 22.46 -3.61 0.00
CA GLY A 75 23.72 -2.90 0.25
C GLY A 75 23.83 -2.30 1.66
N ALA A 76 25.04 -1.89 2.03
CA ALA A 76 25.35 -1.32 3.35
C ALA A 76 25.19 0.21 3.41
N ASP A 77 25.71 0.92 2.39
CA ASP A 77 25.90 2.38 2.44
C ASP A 77 24.66 3.17 2.06
N ASP A 78 24.05 2.88 0.90
CA ASP A 78 22.88 3.60 0.38
C ASP A 78 21.99 2.70 -0.49
N VAL A 79 20.77 2.45 -0.02
CA VAL A 79 19.74 1.77 -0.83
C VAL A 79 19.38 2.65 -2.02
N ARG A 80 19.36 2.07 -3.22
CA ARG A 80 18.96 2.77 -4.45
C ARG A 80 17.52 3.28 -4.32
N ALA A 81 17.24 4.48 -4.86
CA ALA A 81 15.91 5.10 -4.77
C ALA A 81 14.80 4.18 -5.32
N ASP A 82 15.09 3.44 -6.39
CA ASP A 82 14.16 2.50 -7.04
C ASP A 82 13.84 1.29 -6.14
N GLU A 83 14.79 0.90 -5.29
CA GLU A 83 14.69 -0.26 -4.41
C GLU A 83 14.18 0.11 -3.01
N LEU A 84 13.99 1.40 -2.71
CA LEU A 84 13.58 1.89 -1.39
C LEU A 84 12.25 1.27 -0.90
N ARG A 85 11.28 1.10 -1.80
CA ARG A 85 9.99 0.46 -1.44
C ARG A 85 10.18 -1.03 -1.12
N ALA A 86 11.00 -1.72 -1.91
CA ALA A 86 11.31 -3.13 -1.69
C ALA A 86 12.06 -3.32 -0.37
N ALA A 87 13.06 -2.47 -0.10
CA ALA A 87 13.83 -2.46 1.14
C ALA A 87 12.96 -2.23 2.39
N LYS A 88 12.00 -1.29 2.33
CA LYS A 88 11.04 -1.07 3.44
C LYS A 88 10.18 -2.30 3.71
N LYS A 89 9.69 -2.96 2.65
CA LYS A 89 8.92 -4.21 2.78
C LYS A 89 9.79 -5.33 3.35
N ALA A 90 11.01 -5.48 2.84
CA ALA A 90 11.98 -6.46 3.31
C ALA A 90 12.28 -6.30 4.81
N LEU A 91 12.49 -5.06 5.27
CA LEU A 91 12.69 -4.76 6.70
C LEU A 91 11.47 -5.11 7.57
N ALA A 92 10.26 -4.87 7.08
CA ALA A 92 9.04 -5.25 7.79
C ALA A 92 8.92 -6.78 7.94
N VAL A 93 9.19 -7.52 6.86
CA VAL A 93 9.19 -8.98 6.89
C VAL A 93 10.31 -9.51 7.80
N LEU A 94 11.52 -8.96 7.68
CA LEU A 94 12.67 -9.31 8.53
C LEU A 94 12.35 -9.11 10.01
N ALA A 95 11.86 -7.92 10.38
CA ALA A 95 11.50 -7.61 11.76
C ALA A 95 10.46 -8.58 12.32
N ARG A 96 9.45 -8.94 11.51
CA ARG A 96 8.44 -9.92 11.90
C ARG A 96 9.05 -11.29 12.17
N LYS A 97 10.00 -11.73 11.35
CA LYS A 97 10.73 -13.00 11.57
C LYS A 97 11.65 -12.94 12.78
N CYS A 98 12.33 -11.81 13.01
CA CYS A 98 13.12 -11.57 14.22
C CYS A 98 12.26 -11.68 15.49
N CYS A 99 11.07 -11.10 15.51
CA CYS A 99 10.15 -11.23 16.66
C CYS A 99 9.76 -12.69 16.93
N ILE A 100 9.52 -13.49 15.88
CA ILE A 100 9.20 -14.92 16.03
C ILE A 100 10.41 -15.69 16.56
N ALA A 101 11.60 -15.45 16.00
CA ALA A 101 12.84 -16.07 16.45
C ALA A 101 13.16 -15.73 17.91
N ALA A 102 13.07 -14.45 18.30
CA ALA A 102 13.31 -14.01 19.67
C ALA A 102 12.32 -14.64 20.68
N LYS A 103 11.04 -14.82 20.28
CA LYS A 103 10.04 -15.50 21.12
C LYS A 103 10.30 -17.01 21.22
N ALA A 104 10.77 -17.64 20.14
CA ALA A 104 11.15 -19.04 20.14
C ALA A 104 12.41 -19.30 20.99
N ASP A 105 13.38 -18.38 20.95
CA ASP A 105 14.57 -18.45 21.79
C ASP A 105 14.21 -18.23 23.27
N LEU A 106 13.29 -17.32 23.57
CA LEU A 106 12.82 -17.09 24.95
C LEU A 106 12.05 -18.30 25.53
N SER A 107 11.28 -19.00 24.71
CA SER A 107 10.49 -20.15 25.19
C SER A 107 11.36 -21.37 25.54
N GLY A 108 12.66 -21.34 25.23
CA GLY A 108 13.61 -22.40 25.54
C GLY A 108 13.36 -23.72 24.80
N GLY A 109 12.43 -23.74 23.84
CA GLY A 109 12.03 -24.94 23.11
C GLY A 109 13.00 -25.36 22.00
N ALA A 110 13.88 -24.46 21.56
CA ALA A 110 14.84 -24.70 20.49
C ALA A 110 16.25 -24.35 20.95
N VAL A 111 17.00 -25.37 21.39
CA VAL A 111 18.46 -25.26 21.60
C VAL A 111 19.20 -25.20 20.25
N THR A 112 18.55 -25.66 19.18
CA THR A 112 19.05 -25.64 17.80
C THR A 112 18.68 -24.35 17.07
N ASP A 113 19.49 -24.00 16.08
CA ASP A 113 19.38 -22.86 15.17
C ASP A 113 18.52 -23.16 13.91
N GLU A 114 17.88 -24.32 13.86
CA GLU A 114 17.11 -24.79 12.69
C GLU A 114 15.99 -23.84 12.26
N LEU A 115 15.30 -23.21 13.21
CA LEU A 115 14.21 -22.29 12.88
C LEU A 115 14.78 -21.02 12.26
N GLY A 116 15.87 -20.51 12.81
CA GLY A 116 16.58 -19.36 12.28
C GLY A 116 17.04 -19.57 10.83
N GLU A 117 17.68 -20.72 10.55
CA GLU A 117 18.17 -21.05 9.20
C GLU A 117 17.01 -21.26 8.21
N LYS A 118 15.96 -22.00 8.59
CA LYS A 118 14.76 -22.18 7.74
C LYS A 118 14.08 -20.86 7.39
N GLU A 119 14.00 -19.94 8.35
CA GLU A 119 13.41 -18.62 8.10
C GLU A 119 14.34 -17.70 7.31
N ARG A 120 15.67 -17.85 7.46
CA ARG A 120 16.67 -17.14 6.67
C ARG A 120 16.58 -17.51 5.18
N GLU A 121 16.42 -18.79 4.85
CA GLU A 121 16.23 -19.26 3.48
C GLU A 121 14.95 -18.67 2.86
N LYS A 122 13.83 -18.69 3.60
CA LYS A 122 12.59 -18.07 3.16
C LYS A 122 12.77 -16.57 2.92
N LEU A 123 13.48 -15.88 3.81
CA LEU A 123 13.75 -14.44 3.67
C LEU A 123 14.56 -14.15 2.40
N ARG A 124 15.61 -14.94 2.12
CA ARG A 124 16.38 -14.81 0.87
C ARG A 124 15.48 -14.88 -0.35
N HIS A 125 14.64 -15.92 -0.43
CA HIS A 125 13.70 -16.06 -1.54
C HIS A 125 12.71 -14.88 -1.63
N THR A 126 12.20 -14.40 -0.50
CA THR A 126 11.31 -13.22 -0.51
C THR A 126 12.02 -11.93 -0.93
N PHE A 127 13.30 -11.77 -0.61
CA PHE A 127 14.07 -10.58 -0.99
C PHE A 127 14.41 -10.60 -2.48
N GLU A 128 14.76 -11.76 -3.02
CA GLU A 128 14.89 -11.98 -4.47
C GLU A 128 13.61 -11.59 -5.21
N LEU A 129 12.46 -12.09 -4.73
CA LEU A 129 11.15 -11.78 -5.29
C LEU A 129 10.85 -10.28 -5.21
N LEU A 130 11.10 -9.63 -4.07
CA LEU A 130 10.84 -8.20 -3.89
C LEU A 130 11.69 -7.32 -4.83
N LEU A 131 12.94 -7.70 -5.07
CA LEU A 131 13.82 -7.00 -6.02
C LEU A 131 13.41 -7.26 -7.47
N ALA A 132 12.93 -8.47 -7.79
CA ALA A 132 12.40 -8.81 -9.11
C ALA A 132 11.08 -8.07 -9.39
N GLU A 133 10.12 -8.14 -8.46
CA GLU A 133 8.80 -7.48 -8.54
C GLU A 133 8.90 -5.96 -8.59
N GLY A 134 9.86 -5.36 -7.86
CA GLY A 134 10.12 -3.93 -7.94
C GLY A 134 10.58 -3.46 -9.32
N LYS A 135 11.16 -4.37 -10.11
CA LYS A 135 11.64 -4.14 -11.49
C LYS A 135 10.65 -4.63 -12.55
N VAL A 136 9.43 -5.00 -12.14
CA VAL A 136 8.38 -5.40 -13.08
C VAL A 136 7.88 -4.14 -13.79
N ASN A 137 8.63 -3.77 -14.83
CA ASN A 137 8.09 -3.36 -16.11
C ASN A 137 7.24 -4.54 -16.64
N ALA A 138 6.16 -4.91 -15.94
CA ALA A 138 5.11 -5.70 -16.56
C ALA A 138 4.60 -4.75 -17.62
N THR A 139 5.15 -4.86 -18.83
CA THR A 139 4.35 -4.68 -20.02
C THR A 139 3.12 -5.51 -19.74
N ASP A 140 2.04 -4.86 -19.37
CA ASP A 140 0.78 -5.50 -19.05
C ASP A 140 0.34 -6.16 -20.37
N THR A 141 0.79 -7.39 -20.58
CA THR A 141 0.55 -8.15 -21.80
C THR A 141 -0.84 -8.73 -21.80
N GLN A 142 -1.70 -8.35 -20.85
CA GLN A 142 -3.14 -8.51 -21.04
C GLN A 142 -3.53 -7.68 -22.24
N ALA A 143 -3.58 -8.35 -23.39
CA ALA A 143 -4.21 -7.84 -24.57
C ALA A 143 -5.62 -7.37 -24.19
N LEU A 144 -5.95 -6.16 -24.61
CA LEU A 144 -7.33 -5.69 -24.51
C LEU A 144 -8.26 -6.75 -25.10
N PRO A 145 -9.47 -6.90 -24.54
CA PRO A 145 -10.45 -7.82 -25.10
C PRO A 145 -10.65 -7.49 -26.58
N VAL A 146 -10.71 -8.55 -27.40
CA VAL A 146 -10.90 -8.43 -28.85
C VAL A 146 -12.08 -7.50 -29.11
N PRO A 147 -11.91 -6.42 -29.89
CA PRO A 147 -13.00 -5.52 -30.17
C PRO A 147 -14.13 -6.32 -30.81
N HIS A 148 -15.35 -6.17 -30.29
CA HIS A 148 -16.55 -6.71 -30.92
C HIS A 148 -16.77 -5.94 -32.23
N VAL A 149 -16.19 -6.43 -33.32
CA VAL A 149 -16.48 -5.92 -34.67
C VAL A 149 -17.89 -6.37 -35.00
N PHE A 150 -18.85 -5.45 -34.92
CA PHE A 150 -20.22 -5.72 -35.35
C PHE A 150 -20.18 -6.10 -36.84
N VAL A 151 -20.54 -7.35 -37.15
CA VAL A 151 -20.76 -7.76 -38.54
C VAL A 151 -21.93 -6.91 -39.06
N ARG A 152 -21.80 -6.34 -40.27
CA ARG A 152 -22.87 -5.55 -40.90
C ARG A 152 -24.19 -6.33 -40.84
N GLY A 153 -25.15 -5.86 -40.04
CA GLY A 153 -26.47 -6.49 -39.86
C GLY A 153 -26.76 -7.01 -38.45
N GLU A 154 -25.78 -7.05 -37.53
CA GLU A 154 -26.04 -7.40 -36.14
C GLU A 154 -26.47 -6.20 -35.30
N GLU A 155 -27.64 -6.27 -34.67
CA GLU A 155 -28.12 -5.22 -33.77
C GLU A 155 -27.31 -5.22 -32.46
N ILE A 156 -26.86 -4.03 -32.06
CA ILE A 156 -26.22 -3.82 -30.75
C ILE A 156 -27.20 -4.27 -29.66
N LYS A 157 -26.90 -5.38 -28.97
CA LYS A 157 -27.70 -5.83 -27.83
C LYS A 157 -27.66 -4.78 -26.73
N LYS A 158 -28.71 -3.95 -26.65
CA LYS A 158 -28.88 -2.97 -25.57
C LYS A 158 -28.88 -3.74 -24.25
N LYS A 159 -27.92 -3.43 -23.37
CA LYS A 159 -27.90 -3.99 -22.01
C LYS A 159 -29.20 -3.59 -21.33
N ARG A 160 -29.89 -4.55 -20.69
CA ARG A 160 -31.13 -4.32 -19.94
C ARG A 160 -30.84 -3.71 -18.58
N GLY A 161 -30.05 -2.66 -18.53
CA GLY A 161 -30.00 -1.81 -17.37
C GLY A 161 -30.97 -0.67 -17.59
N GLY A 162 -32.14 -0.76 -16.99
CA GLY A 162 -33.08 0.37 -16.99
C GLY A 162 -32.50 1.58 -16.24
N ARG A 163 -33.30 2.15 -15.32
CA ARG A 163 -32.93 3.37 -14.59
C ARG A 163 -31.59 3.30 -13.82
N LYS A 164 -31.16 2.10 -13.41
CA LYS A 164 -29.95 1.89 -12.59
C LYS A 164 -28.65 2.04 -13.39
N GLU A 165 -28.57 1.50 -14.62
CA GLU A 165 -27.38 1.68 -15.46
C GLU A 165 -27.30 3.10 -16.01
N PHE A 166 -28.43 3.71 -16.36
CA PHE A 166 -28.48 5.13 -16.76
C PHE A 166 -27.94 6.05 -15.66
N ARG A 167 -28.36 5.84 -14.40
CA ARG A 167 -27.83 6.58 -13.25
C ARG A 167 -26.33 6.33 -13.03
N LYS A 168 -25.85 5.11 -13.28
CA LYS A 168 -24.44 4.76 -13.17
C LYS A 168 -23.59 5.50 -14.21
N GLN A 169 -24.00 5.50 -15.47
CA GLN A 169 -23.31 6.22 -16.55
C GLN A 169 -23.30 7.74 -16.30
N GLN A 170 -24.43 8.30 -15.84
CA GLN A 170 -24.52 9.71 -15.48
C GLN A 170 -23.61 10.08 -14.29
N ALA A 171 -23.48 9.18 -13.31
CA ALA A 171 -22.58 9.38 -12.16
C ALA A 171 -21.09 9.20 -12.54
N GLN A 172 -20.79 8.35 -13.51
CA GLN A 172 -19.44 8.11 -14.04
C GLN A 172 -18.95 9.23 -14.97
N LYS A 173 -19.79 10.24 -15.27
CA LYS A 173 -19.54 11.33 -16.22
C LYS A 173 -19.34 10.88 -17.67
N ASP A 174 -19.71 9.64 -17.99
CA ASP A 174 -19.67 9.12 -19.35
C ASP A 174 -20.83 9.68 -20.21
N ALA A 175 -21.84 10.26 -19.55
CA ALA A 175 -22.95 10.93 -20.22
C ALA A 175 -22.61 12.40 -20.50
N PRO A 176 -22.71 12.87 -21.77
CA PRO A 176 -22.39 14.25 -22.10
C PRO A 176 -23.32 15.22 -21.36
N SER A 177 -22.75 16.35 -20.95
CA SER A 177 -23.44 17.48 -20.32
C SER A 177 -24.56 18.01 -21.21
N ALA A 178 -25.57 18.64 -20.62
CA ALA A 178 -26.66 19.29 -21.35
C ALA A 178 -26.14 20.27 -22.41
N LEU A 179 -25.09 21.04 -22.05
CA LEU A 179 -24.39 21.92 -22.98
C LEU A 179 -23.70 21.16 -24.11
N GLU A 180 -22.98 20.08 -23.80
CA GLU A 180 -22.25 19.29 -24.79
C GLU A 180 -23.20 18.65 -25.81
N ARG A 181 -24.39 18.20 -25.36
CA ARG A 181 -25.44 17.70 -26.25
C ARG A 181 -26.02 18.80 -27.14
N ALA A 182 -26.26 19.99 -26.58
CA ALA A 182 -26.77 21.12 -27.33
C ALA A 182 -25.78 21.60 -28.41
N VAL A 183 -24.48 21.54 -28.09
CA VAL A 183 -23.38 21.94 -28.99
C VAL A 183 -23.08 20.86 -30.05
N SER A 184 -23.40 19.59 -29.81
CA SER A 184 -23.16 18.53 -30.80
C SER A 184 -23.93 18.68 -32.13
N HIS A 185 -24.97 19.52 -32.15
CA HIS A 185 -25.74 19.82 -33.37
C HIS A 185 -25.32 21.18 -33.94
N ILE A 186 -24.62 21.18 -35.06
CA ILE A 186 -24.18 22.38 -35.78
C ILE A 186 -25.14 22.67 -36.94
N LYS A 187 -25.62 23.92 -37.05
CA LYS A 187 -26.39 24.36 -38.21
C LYS A 187 -25.44 24.86 -39.29
N MET A 188 -25.50 24.26 -40.47
CA MET A 188 -24.68 24.70 -41.60
C MET A 188 -25.14 26.10 -42.07
N GLY A 189 -24.20 27.01 -42.29
CA GLY A 189 -24.48 28.36 -42.80
C GLY A 189 -24.72 29.46 -41.76
N VAL A 190 -24.54 29.19 -40.47
CA VAL A 190 -24.58 30.18 -39.39
C VAL A 190 -23.23 30.21 -38.68
N SER A 191 -22.75 31.38 -38.25
CA SER A 191 -21.48 31.49 -37.51
C SER A 191 -21.53 30.72 -36.19
N GLU A 192 -20.42 30.08 -35.80
CA GLU A 192 -20.33 29.28 -34.57
C GLU A 192 -20.65 30.12 -33.32
N GLU A 193 -20.22 31.39 -33.29
CA GLU A 193 -20.45 32.30 -32.17
C GLU A 193 -21.94 32.63 -32.01
N GLU A 194 -22.65 32.87 -33.11
CA GLU A 194 -24.09 33.15 -33.13
C GLU A 194 -24.88 31.91 -32.69
N GLN A 195 -24.44 30.72 -33.10
CA GLN A 195 -25.03 29.45 -32.65
C GLN A 195 -24.84 29.25 -31.14
N MET A 196 -23.66 29.51 -30.61
CA MET A 196 -23.43 29.40 -29.16
C MET A 196 -24.27 30.42 -28.37
N GLN A 197 -24.36 31.66 -28.83
CA GLN A 197 -25.15 32.70 -28.16
C GLN A 197 -26.64 32.33 -28.14
N THR A 198 -27.18 31.84 -29.27
CA THR A 198 -28.57 31.41 -29.35
C THR A 198 -28.85 30.18 -28.47
N LEU A 199 -27.92 29.22 -28.38
CA LEU A 199 -28.03 28.08 -27.47
C LEU A 199 -27.99 28.51 -26.00
N MET A 200 -27.14 29.47 -25.65
CA MET A 200 -27.06 30.03 -24.29
C MET A 200 -28.29 30.85 -23.92
N LEU A 201 -29.04 31.38 -24.89
CA LEU A 201 -30.29 32.12 -24.65
C LEU A 201 -31.50 31.19 -24.42
N ARG A 202 -31.38 29.91 -24.76
CA ARG A 202 -32.47 28.95 -24.62
C ARG A 202 -32.77 28.67 -23.14
N SER A 203 -34.04 28.82 -22.76
CA SER A 203 -34.55 28.59 -21.40
C SER A 203 -34.22 27.19 -20.87
N ASP A 204 -34.35 26.18 -21.73
CA ASP A 204 -34.20 24.77 -21.37
C ASP A 204 -32.75 24.47 -20.94
N VAL A 205 -31.78 25.01 -21.70
CA VAL A 205 -30.35 24.82 -21.47
C VAL A 205 -29.90 25.56 -20.21
N ARG A 206 -30.42 26.77 -20.00
CA ARG A 206 -30.18 27.56 -18.77
C ARG A 206 -30.72 26.85 -17.53
N ALA A 207 -31.92 26.30 -17.60
CA ALA A 207 -32.54 25.59 -16.49
C ALA A 207 -31.76 24.32 -16.12
N GLU A 208 -31.31 23.54 -17.11
CA GLU A 208 -30.50 22.33 -16.86
C GLU A 208 -29.10 22.65 -16.30
N LEU A 209 -28.49 23.75 -16.73
CA LEU A 209 -27.23 24.24 -16.18
C LEU A 209 -27.36 24.64 -14.71
N LEU A 210 -28.39 25.41 -14.36
CA LEU A 210 -28.67 25.82 -12.99
C LEU A 210 -28.95 24.60 -12.10
N ASN A 211 -29.69 23.61 -12.61
CA ASN A 211 -29.97 22.35 -11.92
C ASN A 211 -28.73 21.47 -11.73
N GLY A 212 -27.77 21.52 -12.66
CA GLY A 212 -26.48 20.82 -12.56
C GLY A 212 -25.58 21.41 -11.47
N VAL A 213 -25.64 22.73 -11.26
CA VAL A 213 -24.92 23.44 -10.19
C VAL A 213 -25.58 23.19 -8.83
N ALA A 214 -26.92 23.06 -8.78
CA ALA A 214 -27.68 22.90 -7.55
C ALA A 214 -27.62 21.48 -6.94
N LYS A 215 -27.21 20.45 -7.68
CA LYS A 215 -27.02 19.11 -7.10
C LYS A 215 -25.66 19.01 -6.42
N PRO A 216 -25.59 18.97 -5.06
CA PRO A 216 -24.33 18.72 -4.40
C PRO A 216 -23.80 17.36 -4.87
N ARG A 217 -22.49 17.28 -5.14
CA ARG A 217 -21.82 15.99 -5.33
C ARG A 217 -22.12 15.17 -4.08
N GLU A 218 -22.95 14.13 -4.20
CA GLU A 218 -23.13 13.12 -3.15
C GLU A 218 -21.76 12.46 -2.93
N GLN A 219 -20.94 13.09 -2.08
CA GLN A 219 -19.86 12.39 -1.43
C GLN A 219 -20.56 11.35 -0.58
N ARG A 220 -20.45 10.09 -0.97
CA ARG A 220 -20.78 8.95 -0.11
C ARG A 220 -19.78 8.90 1.05
N LYS A 221 -19.77 9.94 1.89
CA LYS A 221 -19.34 9.81 3.27
C LYS A 221 -20.60 9.38 3.99
N ARG A 222 -20.63 8.12 4.44
CA ARG A 222 -21.54 7.75 5.52
C ARG A 222 -21.34 8.82 6.60
N GLN A 223 -22.40 9.49 7.04
CA GLN A 223 -22.32 10.24 8.28
C GLN A 223 -21.92 9.21 9.33
N ARG A 224 -20.74 9.39 9.93
CA ARG A 224 -20.33 8.61 11.09
C ARG A 224 -21.18 9.18 12.21
N ASP A 225 -22.23 8.47 12.60
CA ASP A 225 -23.04 8.87 13.74
C ASP A 225 -22.11 8.91 14.96
N GLU A 226 -22.09 10.02 15.70
CA GLU A 226 -21.24 10.23 16.89
C GLU A 226 -21.51 9.24 18.04
N LYS A 227 -22.44 8.30 17.85
CA LYS A 227 -22.79 7.27 18.82
C LYS A 227 -22.17 5.90 18.53
N ASP A 228 -21.51 5.73 17.39
CA ASP A 228 -20.75 4.52 17.09
C ASP A 228 -19.32 4.68 17.64
N ASP A 229 -19.21 4.81 18.96
CA ASP A 229 -17.94 4.77 19.67
C ASP A 229 -17.43 3.32 19.62
N GLU A 230 -16.18 3.15 19.18
CA GLU A 230 -15.47 1.86 18.97
C GLU A 230 -15.40 0.94 20.22
N TYR A 231 -16.00 1.35 21.33
CA TYR A 231 -16.06 0.63 22.60
C TYR A 231 -17.34 -0.20 22.82
N ASP A 232 -18.42 0.04 22.07
CA ASP A 232 -19.67 -0.73 22.23
C ASP A 232 -19.52 -2.19 21.75
N ASP A 233 -18.70 -2.44 20.73
CA ASP A 233 -18.40 -3.78 20.22
C ASP A 233 -17.61 -4.63 21.24
N LEU A 234 -16.80 -3.98 22.09
CA LEU A 234 -16.03 -4.66 23.15
C LEU A 234 -16.90 -5.03 24.35
N MET A 235 -18.01 -4.34 24.58
CA MET A 235 -18.94 -4.60 25.69
C MET A 235 -19.94 -5.73 25.39
N GLN A 236 -20.11 -6.10 24.11
CA GLN A 236 -20.98 -7.20 23.68
C GLN A 236 -20.28 -8.56 23.68
N ILE A 237 -18.96 -8.61 23.87
CA ILE A 237 -18.22 -9.85 24.11
C ILE A 237 -18.37 -10.21 25.60
N ARG A 238 -19.54 -10.74 25.99
CA ARG A 238 -19.67 -11.50 27.23
C ARG A 238 -19.39 -12.98 26.96
N LEU A 239 -18.62 -13.56 27.88
CA LEU A 239 -18.15 -14.95 28.03
C LEU A 239 -19.12 -16.04 27.56
#